data_AF-A0A8T6LWQ4-F1
#
_entry.id   AF-A0A8T6LWQ4-F1
#
_cell.length_a   1.000
_cell.length_b   1.000
_cell.length_c   1.000
_cell.angle_alpha   90.00
_cell.angle_beta   90.00
_cell.angle_gamma   90.00
#
_symmetry.space_group_name_H-M   'P 1'
#
loop_
_entity.id
_entity.type
_entity.pdbx_description
1 polymer ?
#
loop_
_entity_poly.entity_id
_entity_poly.type
_entity_poly.pdbx_seq_one_letter_code
_entity_poly.pdbx_strand_id
1 'polypeptide(L)'
;MVELIQTNILEYEDYKTEILTEKLLRDFLLTEAISCMSSRFKDPRDFYENILFKIPETKDYKNFKMIYSHLVEFYPHNYLTKKELSEMHNINEQDILAEGSVKLMDTEHKNPPLVRWMIVKS
;
A
#
# COMPACT_ATOMS: atom_id res chain seq x y z
N MET A 1 0.11 16.58 -6.71
CA MET A 1 1.02 15.56 -6.13
C MET A 1 0.53 15.28 -4.72
N VAL A 2 0.25 14.03 -4.40
CA VAL A 2 -0.27 13.65 -3.08
C VAL A 2 0.85 13.58 -2.05
N GLU A 3 0.60 14.08 -0.84
CA GLU A 3 1.55 14.01 0.27
C GLU A 3 1.58 12.58 0.84
N LEU A 4 2.77 11.97 0.84
CA LEU A 4 3.03 10.64 1.40
C LEU A 4 3.75 10.75 2.75
N ILE A 5 3.29 9.97 3.72
CA ILE A 5 3.87 9.88 5.06
C ILE A 5 4.41 8.47 5.26
N GLN A 6 5.68 8.35 5.65
CA GLN A 6 6.23 7.07 6.08
C GLN A 6 5.61 6.65 7.41
N THR A 7 4.93 5.51 7.41
CA THR A 7 4.26 4.97 8.60
C THR A 7 5.01 3.81 9.23
N ASN A 8 5.82 3.08 8.45
CA ASN A 8 6.62 1.97 8.95
C ASN A 8 7.81 1.67 8.02
N ILE A 9 8.76 0.88 8.50
CA ILE A 9 9.82 0.26 7.70
C ILE A 9 9.82 -1.23 8.03
N LEU A 10 9.80 -2.07 7.00
CA LEU A 10 9.98 -3.52 7.13
C LEU A 10 11.37 -3.89 6.63
N GLU A 11 12.04 -4.75 7.38
CA GLU A 11 13.35 -5.30 7.02
C GLU A 11 13.29 -6.82 7.23
N TYR A 12 13.76 -7.57 6.24
CA TYR A 12 13.86 -9.02 6.30
C TYR A 12 15.05 -9.46 5.46
N GLU A 13 16.02 -10.13 6.09
CA GLU A 13 17.31 -10.45 5.46
C GLU A 13 18.00 -9.19 4.90
N ASP A 14 18.32 -9.16 3.62
CA ASP A 14 18.93 -8.00 2.94
C ASP A 14 17.91 -7.12 2.20
N TYR A 15 16.61 -7.36 2.42
CA TYR A 15 15.53 -6.59 1.84
C TYR A 15 15.01 -5.52 2.80
N LYS A 16 14.66 -4.36 2.23
CA LYS A 16 14.06 -3.23 2.95
C LYS A 16 12.84 -2.70 2.21
N THR A 17 11.75 -2.43 2.94
CA THR A 17 10.54 -1.83 2.38
C THR A 17 10.05 -0.68 3.23
N GLU A 18 10.03 0.51 2.65
CA GLU A 18 9.40 1.69 3.24
C GLU A 18 7.89 1.60 3.06
N ILE A 19 7.13 1.69 4.15
CA ILE A 19 5.67 1.74 4.09
C ILE A 19 5.23 3.20 4.15
N LEU A 20 4.64 3.65 3.05
CA LEU A 20 4.15 5.01 2.86
C LEU A 20 2.62 4.98 2.83
N THR A 21 1.99 6.05 3.33
CA THR A 21 0.54 6.21 3.30
C THR A 21 0.22 7.64 2.92
N GLU A 22 -0.73 7.83 2.01
CA GLU A 22 -1.25 9.16 1.73
C GLU A 22 -1.77 9.82 3.01
N LYS A 23 -1.44 11.09 3.20
CA LYS A 23 -1.81 11.83 4.41
C LYS A 23 -3.31 11.82 4.68
N LEU A 24 -4.13 12.09 3.66
CA LEU A 24 -5.59 12.09 3.79
C LEU A 24 -6.12 10.72 4.21
N LEU A 25 -5.58 9.64 3.66
CA LEU A 25 -5.93 8.28 4.06
C LEU A 25 -5.50 8.01 5.51
N ARG A 26 -4.28 8.40 5.91
CA ARG A 26 -3.81 8.27 7.28
C ARG A 26 -4.72 9.01 8.26
N ASP A 27 -5.08 10.24 7.95
CA ASP A 27 -5.93 11.09 8.79
C ASP A 27 -7.35 10.51 8.90
N PHE A 28 -7.88 9.95 7.81
CA PHE A 28 -9.12 9.18 7.82
C PHE A 28 -9.04 7.95 8.73
N LEU A 29 -8.02 7.11 8.56
CA LEU A 29 -7.85 5.89 9.38
C LEU A 29 -7.76 6.23 10.87
N LEU A 30 -7.05 7.31 11.23
CA LEU A 30 -6.94 7.79 12.61
C LEU A 30 -8.30 8.28 13.16
N THR A 31 -9.08 8.98 12.35
CA THR A 31 -10.41 9.49 12.74
C THR A 31 -11.39 8.33 12.99
N GLU A 32 -11.32 7.29 12.17
CA GLU A 32 -12.15 6.09 12.29
C GLU A 32 -11.61 5.07 13.31
N ALA A 33 -10.54 5.40 14.05
CA ALA A 33 -9.84 4.50 14.96
C ALA A 33 -9.41 3.16 14.32
N ILE A 34 -9.15 3.16 13.00
CA ILE A 34 -8.68 2.01 12.24
C ILE A 34 -7.17 1.96 12.35
N SER A 35 -6.64 0.80 12.77
CA SER A 35 -5.20 0.56 12.82
C SER A 35 -4.57 0.80 11.44
N CYS A 36 -3.41 1.47 11.40
CA CYS A 36 -2.72 1.69 10.13
C CYS A 36 -2.41 0.34 9.48
N MET A 37 -2.55 0.26 8.15
CA MET A 37 -2.35 -0.99 7.42
C MET A 37 -0.98 -1.63 7.67
N SER A 38 0.04 -0.80 7.88
CA SER A 38 1.40 -1.22 8.19
C SER A 38 1.56 -1.89 9.56
N SER A 39 0.65 -1.65 10.51
CA SER A 39 0.63 -2.32 11.81
C SER A 39 0.08 -3.75 11.76
N ARG A 40 -0.54 -4.14 10.64
CA ARG A 40 -1.07 -5.50 10.46
C ARG A 40 0.01 -6.55 10.22
N PHE A 41 1.20 -6.14 9.79
CA PHE A 41 2.35 -7.03 9.65
C PHE A 41 3.03 -7.18 11.02
N LYS A 42 2.70 -8.26 11.73
CA LYS A 42 3.30 -8.56 13.04
C LYS A 42 4.74 -9.05 12.91
N ASP A 43 5.04 -9.76 11.83
CA ASP A 43 6.37 -10.23 11.45
C ASP A 43 6.67 -9.73 10.02
N PRO A 44 7.79 -9.01 9.79
CA PRO A 44 8.21 -8.65 8.45
C PRO A 44 8.24 -9.83 7.48
N ARG A 45 8.63 -11.03 7.94
CA ARG A 45 8.64 -12.26 7.11
C ARG A 45 7.32 -12.47 6.39
N ASP A 46 6.19 -12.25 7.05
CA ASP A 46 4.87 -12.48 6.47
C ASP A 46 4.63 -11.58 5.25
N PHE A 47 5.07 -10.31 5.30
CA PHE A 47 5.01 -9.40 4.17
C PHE A 47 5.88 -9.90 3.01
N TYR A 48 7.12 -10.29 3.29
CA TYR A 48 8.05 -10.71 2.25
C TYR A 48 7.63 -12.03 1.60
N GLU A 49 7.37 -13.08 2.38
CA GLU A 49 7.04 -14.40 1.84
C GLU A 49 5.66 -14.44 1.14
N ASN A 50 4.69 -13.66 1.63
CA ASN A 50 3.31 -13.74 1.12
C ASN A 50 2.94 -12.66 0.11
N ILE A 51 3.67 -11.55 0.06
CA ILE A 51 3.38 -10.44 -0.85
C ILE A 51 4.58 -10.23 -1.77
N LEU A 52 5.74 -9.86 -1.23
CA LEU A 52 6.86 -9.40 -2.05
C LEU A 52 7.44 -10.52 -2.92
N PHE A 53 7.81 -11.65 -2.34
CA PHE A 53 8.45 -12.76 -3.05
C PHE A 53 7.50 -13.54 -3.97
N LYS A 54 6.20 -13.21 -3.97
CA LYS A 54 5.26 -13.70 -4.99
C LYS A 54 5.33 -12.91 -6.29
N ILE A 55 6.03 -11.79 -6.32
CA ILE A 55 6.23 -10.95 -7.49
C ILE A 55 7.57 -11.36 -8.13
N PRO A 56 7.59 -12.06 -9.27
CA PRO A 56 8.83 -12.58 -9.87
C PRO A 56 9.92 -11.54 -10.07
N GLU A 57 9.53 -10.31 -10.38
CA GLU A 57 10.38 -9.16 -10.68
C GLU A 57 11.15 -8.64 -9.46
N THR A 58 10.80 -9.02 -8.22
CA THR A 58 11.47 -8.50 -7.01
C THR A 58 12.84 -9.13 -6.75
N LYS A 59 13.20 -10.19 -7.47
CA LYS A 59 14.48 -10.91 -7.27
C LYS A 59 15.71 -10.04 -7.54
N ASP A 60 15.56 -9.05 -8.39
CA ASP A 60 16.66 -8.18 -8.83
C ASP A 60 16.80 -6.91 -7.97
N TYR A 61 15.96 -6.74 -6.94
CA TYR A 61 15.91 -5.53 -6.12
C TYR A 61 15.97 -5.87 -4.64
N LYS A 62 16.48 -4.91 -3.85
CA LYS A 62 16.59 -5.02 -2.39
C LYS A 62 15.81 -3.94 -1.65
N ASN A 63 15.48 -2.83 -2.31
CA ASN A 63 14.75 -1.72 -1.73
C ASN A 63 13.42 -1.52 -2.44
N PHE A 64 12.37 -1.32 -1.65
CA PHE A 64 11.01 -1.18 -2.16
C PHE A 64 10.26 -0.10 -1.38
N LYS A 65 9.21 0.42 -2.00
CA LYS A 65 8.18 1.23 -1.35
C LYS A 65 6.86 0.53 -1.49
N MET A 66 6.15 0.34 -0.37
CA MET A 66 4.73 0.01 -0.40
C MET A 66 3.93 1.26 -0.08
N ILE A 67 3.14 1.71 -1.05
CA ILE A 67 2.34 2.93 -0.92
C ILE A 67 0.88 2.51 -0.76
N TYR A 68 0.29 2.87 0.38
CA TYR A 68 -1.16 2.82 0.58
C TYR A 68 -1.76 4.16 0.15
N SER A 69 -2.69 4.11 -0.78
CA SER A 69 -3.36 5.29 -1.35
C SER A 69 -4.85 5.05 -1.48
N HIS A 70 -5.59 6.14 -1.60
CA HIS A 70 -6.97 6.21 -2.09
C HIS A 70 -7.99 5.26 -1.43
N LEU A 71 -8.96 5.85 -0.73
CA LEU A 71 -10.12 5.12 -0.22
C LEU A 71 -11.11 4.91 -1.38
N VAL A 72 -11.29 3.66 -1.80
CA VAL A 72 -12.34 3.28 -2.75
C VAL A 72 -13.60 3.03 -1.94
N GLU A 73 -14.42 4.07 -1.83
CA GLU A 73 -15.79 3.95 -1.32
C GLU A 73 -16.63 3.14 -2.30
N PHE A 74 -17.26 2.07 -1.80
CA PHE A 74 -18.42 1.25 -2.24
C PHE A 74 -18.80 1.10 -3.74
N TYR A 75 -18.51 2.06 -4.61
CA TYR A 75 -18.75 2.04 -6.04
C TYR A 75 -17.48 1.69 -6.82
N PRO A 76 -17.52 0.67 -7.71
CA PRO A 76 -16.37 0.26 -8.53
C PRO A 76 -15.85 1.33 -9.50
N HIS A 77 -16.59 2.43 -9.71
CA HIS A 77 -16.18 3.55 -10.55
C HIS A 77 -15.03 4.39 -9.97
N ASN A 78 -14.70 4.21 -8.68
CA ASN A 78 -13.62 4.95 -8.01
C ASN A 78 -12.31 4.15 -7.95
N TYR A 79 -12.21 3.02 -8.65
CA TYR A 79 -11.01 2.20 -8.66
C TYR A 79 -9.97 2.80 -9.62
N LEU A 80 -8.90 3.37 -9.06
CA LEU A 80 -7.79 3.93 -9.84
C LEU A 80 -7.02 2.82 -10.56
N THR A 81 -6.84 3.00 -11.87
CA THR A 81 -5.96 2.18 -12.71
C THR A 81 -4.49 2.39 -12.36
N LYS A 82 -3.62 1.48 -12.81
CA LYS A 82 -2.17 1.59 -12.66
C LYS A 82 -1.62 2.92 -13.20
N LYS A 83 -2.13 3.37 -14.35
CA LYS A 83 -1.75 4.64 -14.98
C LYS A 83 -2.15 5.83 -14.11
N GLU A 84 -3.37 5.84 -13.58
CA GLU A 84 -3.84 6.93 -12.71
C GLU A 84 -3.04 6.98 -11.40
N LEU A 85 -2.68 5.83 -10.81
CA LEU A 85 -1.80 5.78 -9.64
C LEU A 85 -0.40 6.33 -9.96
N SER A 86 0.17 5.93 -11.11
CA SER A 86 1.45 6.44 -11.61
C SER A 86 1.45 7.97 -11.74
N GLU A 87 0.42 8.54 -12.35
CA GLU A 87 0.26 9.99 -12.51
C GLU A 87 0.05 10.70 -11.16
N MET A 88 -0.81 10.15 -10.31
CA MET A 88 -1.15 10.72 -8.99
C MET A 88 0.07 10.85 -8.07
N HIS A 89 0.94 9.84 -8.08
CA HIS A 89 2.13 9.78 -7.24
C HIS A 89 3.42 10.22 -7.93
N ASN A 90 3.37 10.59 -9.21
CA ASN A 90 4.54 10.93 -10.02
C ASN A 90 5.60 9.81 -10.01
N ILE A 91 5.15 8.57 -10.24
CA ILE A 91 5.96 7.35 -10.29
C ILE A 91 5.91 6.82 -11.71
N ASN A 92 7.01 6.33 -12.28
CA ASN A 92 6.94 5.69 -13.59
C ASN A 92 6.16 4.39 -13.49
N GLU A 93 5.26 4.16 -14.44
CA GLU A 93 4.42 2.95 -14.44
C GLU A 93 5.24 1.65 -14.45
N GLN A 94 6.43 1.66 -15.05
CA GLN A 94 7.36 0.52 -15.10
C GLN A 94 8.03 0.22 -13.75
N ASP A 95 8.03 1.17 -12.82
CA ASP A 95 8.58 0.99 -11.48
C ASP A 95 7.54 0.37 -10.52
N ILE A 96 6.27 0.37 -10.90
CA ILE A 96 5.18 -0.30 -10.17
C ILE A 96 5.22 -1.80 -10.50
N LEU A 97 5.68 -2.58 -9.52
CA LEU A 97 5.84 -4.03 -9.60
C LEU A 97 4.53 -4.78 -9.35
N ALA A 98 3.71 -4.28 -8.42
CA ALA A 98 2.40 -4.83 -8.12
C ALA A 98 1.45 -3.75 -7.59
N GLU A 99 0.15 -3.97 -7.76
CA GLU A 99 -0.90 -3.13 -7.20
C GLU A 99 -2.09 -3.98 -6.78
N GLY A 100 -2.87 -3.47 -5.83
CA GLY A 100 -4.05 -4.17 -5.35
C GLY A 100 -4.88 -3.34 -4.39
N SER A 101 -5.83 -4.00 -3.75
CA SER A 101 -6.66 -3.36 -2.73
C SER A 101 -6.82 -4.26 -1.53
N VAL A 102 -7.15 -3.67 -0.40
CA VAL A 102 -7.36 -4.36 0.86
C VAL A 102 -8.56 -3.79 1.59
N LYS A 103 -9.39 -4.66 2.14
CA LYS A 103 -10.60 -4.28 2.88
C LYS A 103 -10.25 -3.77 4.27
N LEU A 104 -10.90 -2.68 4.68
CA LEU A 104 -10.87 -2.21 6.06
C LEU A 104 -11.91 -2.95 6.90
N MET A 105 -11.57 -4.18 7.28
CA MET A 105 -12.44 -5.10 8.03
C MET A 105 -12.79 -4.61 9.45
N ASP A 106 -12.06 -3.63 9.97
CA ASP A 106 -12.25 -3.06 11.32
C ASP A 106 -13.36 -2.01 11.37
N THR A 107 -14.24 -1.98 10.37
CA THR A 107 -15.36 -1.03 10.30
C THR A 107 -16.68 -1.75 10.58
N GLU A 108 -17.59 -1.12 11.32
CA GLU A 108 -18.97 -1.62 11.51
C GLU A 108 -19.82 -1.53 10.22
N HIS A 109 -19.21 -1.14 9.10
CA HIS A 109 -19.89 -0.95 7.84
C HIS A 109 -20.24 -2.28 7.18
N LYS A 110 -21.51 -2.39 6.76
CA LYS A 110 -22.06 -3.54 6.04
C LYS A 110 -21.27 -3.88 4.76
N ASN A 111 -20.61 -2.90 4.15
CA ASN A 111 -19.51 -3.18 3.21
C ASN A 111 -18.29 -2.34 3.63
N PRO A 112 -17.15 -2.94 3.99
CA PRO A 112 -15.98 -2.16 4.36
C PRO A 112 -15.38 -1.46 3.13
N PRO A 113 -14.90 -0.21 3.25
CA PRO A 113 -14.18 0.45 2.18
C PRO A 113 -12.89 -0.31 1.84
N LEU A 114 -12.42 -0.09 0.61
CA LEU A 114 -11.16 -0.64 0.11
C LEU A 114 -10.09 0.44 0.14
N VAL A 115 -8.88 0.07 0.53
CA VAL A 115 -7.69 0.91 0.38
C VAL A 115 -6.86 0.37 -0.75
N ARG A 116 -6.44 1.23 -1.69
CA ARG A 116 -5.51 0.84 -2.75
C ARG A 116 -4.10 0.76 -2.18
N TRP A 117 -3.30 -0.13 -2.76
CA TRP A 117 -1.89 -0.20 -2.46
C TRP A 117 -1.11 -0.54 -3.73
N MET A 118 0.16 -0.15 -3.73
CA MET A 118 1.11 -0.53 -4.76
C MET A 118 2.50 -0.77 -4.18
N ILE A 119 3.26 -1.66 -4.82
CA ILE A 119 4.67 -1.92 -4.55
C ILE A 119 5.48 -1.35 -5.70
N VAL A 120 6.45 -0.53 -5.34
CA VAL A 120 7.30 0.20 -6.27
C VAL A 120 8.74 -0.13 -5.95
N LYS A 121 9.57 -0.42 -6.96
CA LYS A 121 11.01 -0.53 -6.76
C LYS A 121 11.61 0.83 -6.41
N SER A 122 12.58 0.86 -5.50
CA SER A 122 13.24 2.10 -5.05
C SER A 122 14.74 2.07 -5.25
#